data_AF-A0A6V8NUZ5-F1
#
_entry.id   AF-A0A6V8NUZ5-F1
#
_cell.length_a   1.000
_cell.length_b   1.000
_cell.length_c   1.000
_cell.angle_alpha   90.00
_cell.angle_beta   90.00
_cell.angle_gamma   90.00
#
_symmetry.space_group_name_H-M   'P 1'
#
loop_
_entity.id
_entity.type
_entity.pdbx_description
1 polymer ?
#
loop_
_entity_poly.entity_id
_entity_poly.type
_entity_poly.pdbx_seq_one_letter_code
_entity_poly.pdbx_strand_id
1 'polypeptide(L)'
;WTPWGGEMANHTDKSLIQIKVLNSSKGPAVQALRAQTDKKRYESEMKKVVLGQPNLSLRQGIATDILATPEGVQGIVTLTGERYLSRAVVVAKGTFFEREDRHRRGGISRGTDGRVPCHPSL
;
A
#
# COMPACT_ATOMS: atom_id res chain seq x y z
N TRP A 1 -2.76 -2.00 -16.97
CA TRP A 1 -2.53 -2.92 -15.83
C TRP A 1 -2.99 -4.35 -16.08
N THR A 2 -3.98 -4.60 -16.96
CA THR A 2 -4.39 -5.98 -17.30
C THR A 2 -3.47 -6.81 -18.21
N PRO A 3 -2.47 -6.28 -18.95
CA PRO A 3 -1.64 -7.16 -19.80
C PRO A 3 -0.66 -8.06 -19.01
N TRP A 4 -0.34 -7.70 -17.76
CA TRP A 4 0.74 -8.35 -16.97
C TRP A 4 0.22 -9.10 -15.74
N GLY A 5 -1.08 -9.45 -15.71
CA GLY A 5 -1.65 -10.23 -14.61
C GLY A 5 -1.81 -9.47 -13.29
N GLY A 6 -1.86 -8.13 -13.32
CA GLY A 6 -2.06 -7.34 -12.11
C GLY A 6 -3.50 -7.46 -11.57
N GLU A 7 -3.62 -7.74 -10.27
CA GLU A 7 -4.91 -7.96 -9.59
C GLU A 7 -5.80 -6.71 -9.50
N MET A 8 -5.23 -5.52 -9.68
CA MET A 8 -5.92 -4.24 -9.49
C MET A 8 -7.18 -4.09 -10.36
N ALA A 9 -7.11 -4.47 -11.64
CA ALA A 9 -8.25 -4.32 -12.54
C ALA A 9 -9.38 -5.30 -12.22
N ASN A 10 -9.03 -6.57 -11.96
CA ASN A 10 -9.99 -7.62 -11.60
C ASN A 10 -10.76 -7.25 -10.31
N HIS A 11 -10.06 -6.69 -9.32
CA HIS A 11 -10.69 -6.26 -8.07
C HIS A 11 -11.53 -4.99 -8.24
N THR A 12 -11.11 -4.07 -9.11
CA THR A 12 -11.86 -2.86 -9.44
C THR A 12 -13.20 -3.20 -10.08
N ASP A 13 -13.23 -4.21 -10.96
CA ASP A 13 -14.48 -4.68 -11.59
C ASP A 13 -15.42 -5.35 -10.57
N LYS A 14 -14.86 -6.14 -9.63
CA LYS A 14 -15.64 -6.81 -8.58
C LYS A 14 -16.26 -5.84 -7.55
N SER A 15 -15.62 -4.71 -7.29
CA SER A 15 -16.10 -3.69 -6.34
C SER A 15 -16.64 -2.43 -7.01
N LEU A 16 -16.85 -2.47 -8.33
CA LEU A 16 -17.33 -1.36 -9.13
C LEU A 16 -18.73 -0.91 -8.66
N ILE A 17 -18.87 0.38 -8.39
CA ILE A 17 -20.16 1.03 -8.16
C ILE A 17 -20.56 1.81 -9.41
N GLN A 18 -19.64 2.61 -9.96
CA GLN A 18 -19.90 3.44 -11.12
C GLN A 18 -18.64 3.57 -11.97
N ILE A 19 -18.79 3.55 -13.29
CA ILE A 19 -17.71 3.86 -14.23
C ILE A 19 -18.08 5.09 -15.07
N LYS A 20 -17.09 5.94 -15.34
CA LYS A 20 -17.22 7.10 -16.24
C LYS A 20 -16.02 7.17 -17.17
N VAL A 21 -16.27 7.50 -18.43
CA VAL A 21 -15.23 7.86 -19.40
C VAL A 21 -14.89 9.34 -19.21
N LEU A 22 -13.66 9.63 -18.85
CA LEU A 22 -13.11 10.99 -18.84
C LEU A 22 -12.79 11.40 -20.27
N ASN A 23 -12.96 12.69 -20.57
CA ASN A 23 -12.73 13.28 -21.91
C ASN A 23 -13.57 12.63 -23.03
N SER A 24 -14.79 12.21 -22.74
CA SER A 24 -15.70 11.59 -23.72
C SER A 24 -15.94 12.45 -24.97
N SER A 25 -15.89 13.78 -24.83
CA SER A 25 -16.05 14.73 -25.96
C SER A 25 -14.80 14.90 -26.83
N LYS A 26 -13.65 14.32 -26.44
CA LYS A 26 -12.40 14.38 -27.22
C LYS A 26 -12.13 13.02 -27.89
N GLY A 27 -11.26 13.02 -28.89
CA GLY A 27 -10.93 11.84 -29.69
C GLY A 27 -10.46 10.63 -28.84
N PRO A 28 -10.56 9.41 -29.38
CA PRO A 28 -10.36 8.16 -28.62
C PRO A 28 -8.98 8.06 -27.96
N ALA A 29 -7.95 8.72 -28.50
CA ALA A 29 -6.59 8.70 -27.97
C ALA A 29 -6.44 9.36 -26.58
N VAL A 30 -7.38 10.22 -26.17
CA VAL A 30 -7.29 10.97 -24.89
C VAL A 30 -8.38 10.59 -23.88
N GLN A 31 -9.15 9.54 -24.17
CA GLN A 31 -10.17 9.02 -23.29
C GLN A 31 -9.55 8.12 -22.22
N ALA A 32 -10.04 8.24 -20.98
CA ALA A 32 -9.58 7.40 -19.86
C ALA A 32 -10.76 6.92 -19.03
N LEU A 33 -10.75 5.67 -18.60
CA LEU A 33 -11.78 5.12 -17.72
C LEU A 33 -11.49 5.45 -16.27
N ARG A 34 -12.51 5.94 -15.55
CA ARG A 34 -12.47 6.14 -14.10
C ARG A 34 -13.59 5.35 -13.46
N ALA A 35 -13.21 4.45 -12.54
CA ALA A 35 -14.13 3.70 -11.70
C ALA A 35 -14.25 4.35 -10.31
N GLN A 36 -15.46 4.38 -9.78
CA GLN A 36 -15.74 4.51 -8.36
C GLN A 36 -16.01 3.12 -7.81
N THR A 37 -15.31 2.76 -6.74
CA THR A 37 -15.35 1.44 -6.13
C THR A 37 -15.76 1.53 -4.67
N ASP A 38 -16.44 0.50 -4.17
CA ASP A 38 -16.69 0.37 -2.73
C ASP A 38 -15.37 0.07 -2.00
N LYS A 39 -14.97 0.97 -1.09
CA LYS A 39 -13.72 0.85 -0.32
C LYS A 39 -13.69 -0.43 0.53
N LYS A 40 -14.77 -0.76 1.22
CA LYS A 40 -14.85 -1.92 2.13
C LYS A 40 -14.80 -3.23 1.36
N ARG A 41 -15.56 -3.29 0.25
CA ARG A 41 -15.58 -4.48 -0.61
C ARG A 41 -14.23 -4.70 -1.29
N TYR A 42 -13.61 -3.63 -1.79
CA TYR A 42 -12.26 -3.72 -2.39
C TYR A 42 -11.22 -4.20 -1.38
N GLU A 43 -11.22 -3.67 -0.15
CA GLU A 43 -10.31 -4.09 0.92
C GLU A 43 -10.48 -5.57 1.28
N SER A 44 -11.73 -6.02 1.46
CA SER A 44 -12.04 -7.40 1.80
C SER A 44 -11.61 -8.39 0.72
N GLU A 45 -11.92 -8.10 -0.55
CA GLU A 45 -11.56 -8.97 -1.67
C GLU A 45 -10.04 -9.02 -1.88
N MET A 46 -9.35 -7.88 -1.80
CA MET A 46 -7.89 -7.84 -1.91
C MET A 46 -7.23 -8.63 -0.78
N LYS A 47 -7.74 -8.53 0.45
CA LYS A 47 -7.23 -9.30 1.59
C LYS A 47 -7.33 -10.80 1.35
N LYS A 48 -8.43 -11.29 0.77
CA LYS A 48 -8.60 -12.72 0.43
C LYS A 48 -7.56 -13.19 -0.57
N VAL A 49 -7.31 -12.40 -1.62
CA VAL A 49 -6.34 -12.77 -2.66
C VAL A 49 -4.92 -12.80 -2.11
N VAL A 50 -4.54 -11.80 -1.32
CA VAL A 50 -3.21 -11.76 -0.69
C VAL A 50 -3.02 -12.93 0.27
N LEU A 51 -4.04 -13.30 1.06
CA LEU A 51 -3.96 -14.47 1.95
C LEU A 51 -3.94 -15.82 1.22
N GLY A 52 -4.52 -15.89 0.02
CA GLY A 52 -4.56 -17.10 -0.81
C GLY A 52 -3.37 -17.26 -1.76
N GLN A 53 -2.49 -16.27 -1.85
CA GLN A 53 -1.37 -16.29 -2.79
C GLN A 53 -0.29 -17.29 -2.34
N PRO A 54 0.06 -18.31 -3.15
CA PRO A 54 1.14 -19.23 -2.81
C PRO A 54 2.48 -18.48 -2.72
N ASN A 55 3.35 -18.94 -1.82
CA ASN A 55 4.67 -18.34 -1.52
C ASN A 55 4.62 -16.92 -0.92
N LEU A 56 3.44 -16.44 -0.50
CA LEU A 56 3.30 -15.18 0.21
C LEU A 56 3.00 -15.41 1.68
N SER A 57 3.89 -14.94 2.56
CA SER A 57 3.67 -14.95 4.01
C SER A 57 3.33 -13.55 4.49
N LEU A 58 2.17 -13.40 5.13
CA LEU A 58 1.77 -12.14 5.75
C LEU A 58 2.14 -12.13 7.24
N ARG A 59 2.86 -11.08 7.65
CA ARG A 59 3.19 -10.79 9.04
C ARG A 59 2.73 -9.39 9.40
N GLN A 60 2.06 -9.26 10.55
CA GLN A 60 1.71 -7.97 11.09
C GLN A 60 2.84 -7.50 12.01
N GLY A 61 3.50 -6.42 11.63
CA GLY A 61 4.61 -5.86 12.39
C GLY A 61 5.02 -4.50 11.84
N ILE A 62 5.74 -3.73 12.66
CA ILE A 62 6.33 -2.47 12.26
C ILE A 62 7.80 -2.76 11.98
N ALA A 63 8.22 -2.61 10.73
CA ALA A 63 9.63 -2.63 10.36
C ALA A 63 10.27 -1.30 10.78
N THR A 64 11.27 -1.36 11.65
CA THR A 64 12.00 -0.18 12.14
C THR A 64 13.26 0.05 11.31
N ASP A 65 13.99 -1.03 11.00
CA ASP A 65 15.31 -0.94 10.37
C ASP A 65 15.48 -1.94 9.23
N ILE A 66 16.37 -1.60 8.30
CA ILE A 66 16.79 -2.46 7.19
C ILE A 66 18.22 -2.92 7.48
N LEU A 67 18.44 -4.23 7.48
CA LEU A 67 19.76 -4.82 7.59
C LEU A 67 20.44 -4.76 6.22
N ALA A 68 21.50 -3.96 6.10
CA ALA A 68 22.29 -3.84 4.88
C ALA A 68 23.78 -3.97 5.20
N THR A 69 24.52 -4.66 4.32
CA THR A 69 25.98 -4.76 4.32
C THR A 69 26.53 -4.16 3.03
N PRO A 70 27.86 -3.94 2.92
CA PRO A 70 28.47 -3.44 1.67
C PRO A 70 28.15 -4.29 0.44
N GLU A 71 27.83 -5.57 0.65
CA GLU A 71 27.53 -6.57 -0.39
C GLU A 71 26.04 -6.59 -0.78
N GLY A 72 25.15 -5.93 -0.01
CA GLY A 72 23.73 -5.85 -0.33
C GLY A 72 22.79 -5.83 0.88
N VAL A 73 21.49 -5.90 0.60
CA VAL A 73 20.44 -5.96 1.64
C VAL A 73 20.35 -7.39 2.17
N GLN A 74 20.32 -7.52 3.50
CA GLN A 74 20.20 -8.80 4.19
C GLN A 74 18.84 -9.02 4.86
N GLY A 75 18.01 -7.99 5.00
CA GLY A 75 16.65 -8.14 5.54
C GLY A 75 16.13 -6.92 6.28
N ILE A 76 15.19 -7.14 7.20
CA ILE A 76 14.57 -6.12 8.05
C ILE A 76 14.57 -6.53 9.53
N VAL A 77 14.52 -5.53 10.40
CA VAL A 77 14.27 -5.67 11.84
C VAL A 77 12.92 -5.04 12.17
N THR A 78 12.13 -5.71 13.00
CA THR A 78 10.87 -5.17 13.51
C THR A 78 11.04 -4.49 14.86
N LEU A 79 10.05 -3.69 15.26
CA LEU A 79 9.99 -3.04 16.57
C LEU A 79 10.08 -4.03 17.75
N THR A 80 9.61 -5.26 17.54
CA THR A 80 9.70 -6.35 18.53
C THR A 80 11.10 -6.97 18.63
N GLY A 81 12.06 -6.52 17.81
CA GLY A 81 13.42 -7.05 17.74
C GLY A 81 13.57 -8.30 16.86
N GLU A 82 12.51 -8.75 16.18
CA GLU A 82 12.58 -9.89 15.27
C GLU A 82 13.33 -9.51 13.98
N ARG A 83 14.09 -10.46 13.44
CA ARG A 83 14.87 -10.28 12.21
C ARG A 83 14.33 -11.16 11.10
N TYR A 84 13.96 -10.55 9.98
CA TYR A 84 13.50 -11.26 8.79
C TYR A 84 14.56 -11.11 7.71
N LEU A 85 15.23 -12.22 7.38
CA LEU A 85 16.27 -12.24 6.37
C LEU A 85 15.66 -12.27 4.96
N SER A 86 16.16 -11.42 4.07
CA SER A 86 15.75 -11.39 2.67
C SER A 86 16.86 -10.88 1.76
N ARG A 87 16.86 -11.35 0.50
CA ARG A 87 17.81 -10.91 -0.53
C ARG A 87 17.44 -9.54 -1.13
N ALA A 88 16.19 -9.14 -0.97
CA ALA A 88 15.64 -7.89 -1.46
C ALA A 88 14.55 -7.41 -0.49
N VAL A 89 14.42 -6.10 -0.34
CA VAL A 89 13.40 -5.46 0.47
C VAL A 89 12.70 -4.42 -0.40
N VAL A 90 11.37 -4.53 -0.51
CA VAL A 90 10.54 -3.54 -1.21
C VAL A 90 9.82 -2.69 -0.17
N VAL A 91 10.11 -1.39 -0.16
CA VAL A 91 9.51 -0.46 0.80
C VAL A 91 8.25 0.17 0.20
N ALA A 92 7.09 -0.22 0.73
CA ALA A 92 5.78 0.30 0.34
C ALA A 92 5.09 1.04 1.50
N LYS A 93 5.83 1.91 2.21
CA LYS A 93 5.39 2.61 3.43
C LYS A 93 4.28 3.66 3.21
N GLY A 94 3.87 3.95 1.97
CA GLY A 94 2.81 4.93 1.69
C GLY A 94 3.07 6.28 2.36
N THR A 95 2.04 6.87 2.97
CA THR A 95 2.13 8.16 3.68
C THR A 95 2.41 8.03 5.18
N PHE A 96 2.93 6.88 5.64
CA PHE A 96 3.25 6.64 7.04
C PHE A 96 4.61 7.23 7.47
N PHE A 97 5.35 7.89 6.57
CA PHE A 97 6.40 8.81 6.98
C PHE A 97 5.75 10.05 7.57
N GLU A 98 6.29 10.53 8.69
CA GLU A 98 5.89 11.76 9.38
C GLU A 98 5.40 12.80 8.38
N ARG A 99 4.08 12.93 8.30
CA ARG A 99 3.46 14.09 7.69
C ARG A 99 3.30 15.08 8.81
N GLU A 100 4.12 16.12 8.77
CA GLU A 100 3.82 17.32 9.52
C GLU A 100 2.53 17.91 8.95
N ASP A 101 1.45 17.75 9.71
CA ASP A 101 0.13 18.20 9.31
C ASP A 101 0.10 19.73 9.39
N ARG A 102 0.33 20.38 8.25
CA ARG A 102 0.52 21.84 8.15
C ARG A 102 -0.73 22.66 8.52
N HIS A 103 -1.86 22.02 8.83
CA HIS A 103 -3.16 22.68 8.97
C HIS A 103 -3.66 22.85 10.41
N ARG A 104 -2.96 22.34 11.44
CA ARG A 104 -3.35 22.57 12.86
C ARG A 104 -2.16 22.99 13.72
N ARG A 105 -2.24 24.19 14.30
CA ARG A 105 -1.44 24.59 15.46
C ARG A 105 -1.83 23.69 16.64
N GLY A 106 -1.08 22.62 16.85
CA GLY A 106 -1.35 21.58 17.85
C GLY A 106 -1.06 20.21 17.28
N GLY A 107 0.22 19.87 17.18
CA GLY A 107 0.72 18.66 16.54
C GLY A 107 0.33 17.40 17.31
N ILE A 108 -0.48 16.55 16.66
CA ILE A 108 -0.48 15.11 16.91
C ILE A 108 -0.34 14.48 15.52
N SER A 109 0.80 13.85 15.25
CA SER A 109 0.95 12.99 14.08
C SER A 109 -0.05 11.83 14.22
N ARG A 110 -1.12 11.83 13.43
CA ARG A 110 -2.03 10.67 13.31
C ARG A 110 -1.79 10.05 11.95
N GLY A 111 -1.52 8.75 11.90
CA GLY A 111 -1.56 8.02 10.64
C GLY A 111 -2.95 8.15 10.00
N THR A 112 -3.03 7.97 8.69
CA THR A 112 -4.31 7.95 7.97
C THR A 112 -5.29 6.97 8.63
N ASP A 113 -6.54 7.37 8.84
CA ASP A 113 -7.59 6.58 9.53
C ASP A 113 -7.34 6.34 11.05
N GLY A 114 -6.58 7.20 11.74
CA GLY A 114 -6.40 7.12 13.21
C GLY A 114 -5.44 6.03 13.67
N ARG A 115 -4.66 5.45 12.75
CA ARG A 115 -3.65 4.43 13.05
C ARG A 115 -2.39 5.07 13.63
N VAL A 116 -1.74 4.38 14.55
CA VAL A 116 -0.54 4.87 15.25
C VAL A 116 0.57 5.14 14.23
N PRO A 117 1.15 6.35 14.18
CA PRO A 117 2.33 6.60 13.36
C PRO A 117 3.51 5.76 13.87
N CYS A 118 4.40 5.38 12.97
CA CYS A 118 5.68 4.78 13.35
C CYS A 118 6.54 5.88 13.98
N HIS A 119 6.59 5.93 15.31
CA HIS A 119 7.50 6.81 16.02
C HIS A 119 8.94 6.37 15.70
N PRO A 120 9.87 7.29 15.37
CA PRO A 120 11.27 6.97 15.48
C PRO A 120 11.56 6.84 16.99
N SER A 121 11.95 5.65 17.43
CA SER A 121 12.41 5.43 18.79
C SER A 121 13.78 6.09 18.97
N LEU A 122 13.88 6.91 20.01
CA LEU A 122 15.08 7.04 20.85
C LEU A 122 15.38 5.69 21.51
#